data_AF-A0A6I2R6W8-F1
#
_entry.id   AF-A0A6I2R6W8-F1
#
_cell.length_a   1.000
_cell.length_b   1.000
_cell.length_c   1.000
_cell.angle_alpha   90.00
_cell.angle_beta   90.00
_cell.angle_gamma   90.00
#
_symmetry.space_group_name_H-M   'P 1'
#
loop_
_entity.id
_entity.type
_entity.pdbx_description
1 polymer ?
#
loop_
_entity_poly.entity_id
_entity_poly.type
_entity_poly.pdbx_seq_one_letter_code
_entity_poly.pdbx_strand_id
1 'polypeptide(L)'
;MSLRADQRDYKNAFKKHYHAYSNWQGTGSNLSRRLILAYCVECGLKYEVMKQECLIQTTDAQGEVKTALGQHDLRKLLKCLKKAGMYKFPAIKTRCGDSVHPEEYHQMCRYCIPPDEQYISAVSKFDHTLEEIAQWIGEGI
;
A
#
# COMPACT_ATOMS: atom_id res chain seq x y z
N MET A 1 1.97 -21.77 -9.62
CA MET A 1 3.21 -21.31 -8.95
C MET A 1 3.12 -19.80 -8.85
N SER A 2 3.19 -19.22 -7.65
CA SER A 2 3.26 -17.75 -7.51
C SER A 2 4.73 -17.30 -7.56
N LEU A 3 4.97 -16.12 -8.12
CA LEU A 3 6.27 -15.46 -8.03
C LEU A 3 6.58 -15.15 -6.55
N ARG A 4 7.85 -15.26 -6.18
CA ARG A 4 8.35 -14.95 -4.82
C ARG A 4 9.12 -13.65 -4.86
N ALA A 5 9.00 -12.86 -3.79
CA ALA A 5 9.77 -11.66 -3.54
C ALA A 5 10.42 -11.77 -2.16
N ASP A 6 11.69 -11.38 -2.07
CA ASP A 6 12.46 -11.34 -0.82
C ASP A 6 12.47 -9.93 -0.20
N GLN A 7 13.10 -9.80 0.97
CA GLN A 7 13.21 -8.52 1.68
C GLN A 7 13.85 -7.41 0.81
N ARG A 8 14.86 -7.75 0.01
CA ARG A 8 15.58 -6.79 -0.84
C ARG A 8 14.73 -6.35 -2.03
N ASP A 9 13.95 -7.27 -2.60
CA ASP A 9 13.00 -6.97 -3.66
C ASP A 9 11.96 -5.94 -3.19
N TYR A 10 11.39 -6.12 -2.00
CA TYR A 10 10.43 -5.16 -1.43
C TYR A 10 11.08 -3.80 -1.16
N LYS A 11 12.31 -3.77 -0.62
CA LYS A 11 13.06 -2.51 -0.43
C LYS A 11 13.27 -1.78 -1.76
N ASN A 12 13.70 -2.52 -2.79
CA ASN A 12 13.95 -1.95 -4.12
C ASN A 12 12.66 -1.48 -4.79
N ALA A 13 11.58 -2.25 -4.67
CA ALA A 13 10.26 -1.88 -5.18
C ALA A 13 9.77 -0.59 -4.52
N PHE A 14 9.85 -0.49 -3.18
CA PHE A 14 9.54 0.75 -2.46
C PHE A 14 10.32 1.94 -3.02
N LYS A 15 11.66 1.85 -3.11
CA LYS A 15 12.50 2.95 -3.62
C LYS A 15 12.12 3.37 -5.03
N LYS A 16 11.90 2.41 -5.93
CA LYS A 16 11.53 2.69 -7.32
C LYS A 16 10.15 3.33 -7.43
N HIS A 17 9.16 2.80 -6.71
CA HIS A 17 7.80 3.34 -6.73
C HIS A 17 7.72 4.71 -6.07
N TYR A 18 8.43 4.91 -4.95
CA TYR A 18 8.51 6.21 -4.29
C TYR A 18 9.14 7.26 -5.21
N HIS A 19 10.28 6.93 -5.83
CA HIS A 19 10.90 7.81 -6.82
C HIS A 19 9.96 8.13 -8.00
N ALA A 20 9.28 7.13 -8.55
CA ALA A 20 8.34 7.33 -9.66
C ALA A 20 7.13 8.19 -9.26
N TYR A 21 6.61 8.02 -8.03
CA TYR A 21 5.53 8.82 -7.49
C TYR A 21 5.94 10.28 -7.29
N SER A 22 7.09 10.50 -6.65
CA SER A 22 7.58 11.84 -6.30
C SER A 22 8.01 12.66 -7.53
N ASN A 23 8.48 12.00 -8.58
CA ASN A 23 8.90 12.65 -9.83
C ASN A 23 7.80 12.59 -10.92
N TRP A 24 6.54 12.40 -10.55
CA TRP A 24 5.45 12.33 -11.52
C TRP A 24 5.20 13.68 -12.20
N GLN A 25 5.59 13.80 -13.48
CA GLN A 25 5.48 15.04 -14.26
C GLN A 25 4.09 15.31 -14.87
N GLY A 26 3.04 14.63 -14.41
CA GLY A 26 1.67 14.83 -14.89
C GLY A 26 1.40 14.32 -16.32
N THR A 27 2.32 13.55 -16.90
CA THR A 27 2.18 12.98 -18.25
C THR A 27 1.24 11.77 -18.32
N GLY A 28 0.86 11.19 -17.17
CA GLY A 28 -0.08 10.07 -17.08
C GLY A 28 -1.28 10.37 -16.18
N SER A 29 -2.20 9.40 -16.06
CA SER A 29 -3.44 9.56 -15.28
C SER A 29 -3.19 9.63 -13.76
N ASN A 30 -4.05 10.37 -13.04
CA ASN A 30 -4.04 10.40 -11.57
C ASN A 30 -4.26 9.01 -10.95
N LEU A 31 -5.04 8.15 -11.61
CA LEU A 31 -5.27 6.77 -11.17
C LEU A 31 -3.98 5.93 -11.24
N SER A 32 -3.18 6.12 -12.30
CA SER A 32 -1.87 5.47 -12.43
C SER A 32 -0.89 5.95 -11.36
N ARG A 33 -0.85 7.27 -11.11
CA ARG A 33 -0.04 7.85 -10.03
C ARG A 33 -0.42 7.25 -8.66
N ARG A 34 -1.73 7.15 -8.37
CA ARG A 34 -2.26 6.55 -7.15
C ARG A 34 -1.94 5.07 -7.02
N LEU A 35 -2.01 4.32 -8.11
CA LEU A 35 -1.65 2.91 -8.13
C LEU A 35 -0.17 2.71 -7.74
N ILE A 36 0.73 3.56 -8.26
CA ILE A 36 2.14 3.54 -7.89
C ILE A 36 2.32 3.81 -6.40
N LEU A 37 1.59 4.78 -5.84
CA LEU A 37 1.63 5.06 -4.39
C LEU A 37 1.13 3.87 -3.55
N ALA A 38 0.03 3.23 -3.96
CA ALA A 38 -0.49 2.05 -3.26
C ALA A 38 0.53 0.90 -3.24
N TYR A 39 1.17 0.61 -4.39
CA TYR A 39 2.23 -0.40 -4.45
C TYR A 39 3.51 0.03 -3.73
N CYS A 40 3.84 1.33 -3.72
CA CYS A 40 4.93 1.86 -2.93
C CYS A 40 4.73 1.52 -1.45
N VAL A 41 3.58 1.91 -0.88
CA VAL A 41 3.25 1.67 0.53
C VAL A 41 3.19 0.18 0.86
N GLU A 42 2.52 -0.63 0.03
CA GLU A 42 2.45 -2.08 0.28
C GLU A 42 3.85 -2.72 0.33
N CYS A 43 4.70 -2.44 -0.66
CA CYS A 43 6.06 -2.98 -0.70
C CYS A 43 6.90 -2.48 0.47
N GLY A 44 6.80 -1.20 0.82
CA GLY A 44 7.54 -0.62 1.94
C GLY A 44 7.11 -1.22 3.29
N LEU A 45 5.81 -1.42 3.51
CA LEU A 45 5.30 -2.05 4.72
C LEU A 45 5.72 -3.53 4.82
N LYS A 46 5.69 -4.27 3.71
CA LYS A 46 6.21 -5.65 3.67
C LYS A 46 7.70 -5.71 4.01
N TYR A 47 8.49 -4.77 3.47
CA TYR A 47 9.90 -4.63 3.83
C TYR A 47 10.10 -4.37 5.34
N GLU A 48 9.40 -3.39 5.91
CA GLU A 48 9.54 -3.06 7.33
C GLU A 48 9.10 -4.23 8.24
N VAL A 49 8.05 -4.96 7.88
CA VAL A 49 7.63 -6.16 8.62
C VAL A 49 8.73 -7.22 8.55
N MET A 50 9.28 -7.50 7.37
CA MET A 50 10.36 -8.49 7.22
C MET A 50 11.62 -8.07 7.97
N LYS A 51 11.93 -6.77 8.03
CA LYS A 51 13.05 -6.21 8.79
C LYS A 51 12.85 -6.38 10.30
N GLN A 52 11.66 -6.06 10.82
CA GLN A 52 11.31 -6.23 12.25
C GLN A 52 11.41 -7.70 12.68
N GLU A 53 10.95 -8.62 11.84
CA GLU A 53 10.89 -10.05 12.12
C GLU A 53 12.18 -10.80 11.71
N CYS A 54 13.22 -10.08 11.25
CA CYS A 54 14.49 -10.63 10.78
C CYS A 54 14.35 -11.70 9.67
N LEU A 55 13.40 -11.51 8.75
CA LEU A 55 13.09 -12.42 7.65
C LEU A 55 13.77 -12.02 6.34
N ILE A 56 14.34 -12.99 5.63
CA ILE A 56 14.85 -12.78 4.27
C ILE A 56 13.80 -13.17 3.23
N GLN A 57 13.12 -14.32 3.39
CA GLN A 57 12.03 -14.74 2.50
C GLN A 57 10.68 -14.68 3.19
N THR A 58 9.63 -14.39 2.42
CA THR A 58 8.24 -14.39 2.92
C THR A 58 7.76 -15.78 3.33
N THR A 59 8.38 -16.84 2.81
CA THR A 59 8.07 -18.24 3.16
C THR A 59 8.50 -18.62 4.57
N ASP A 60 9.45 -17.87 5.15
CA ASP A 60 9.98 -18.12 6.49
C ASP A 60 9.04 -17.58 7.57
N ALA A 61 8.11 -16.70 7.19
CA ALA A 61 7.11 -16.13 8.08
C ALA A 61 6.13 -17.18 8.61
N GLN A 62 5.65 -16.98 9.84
CA GLN A 62 4.64 -17.82 10.49
C GLN A 62 3.46 -16.97 11.01
N GLY A 63 2.35 -17.64 11.30
CA GLY A 63 1.19 -17.04 11.98
C GLY A 63 0.65 -15.77 11.32
N GLU A 64 0.45 -14.73 12.13
CA GLU A 64 -0.09 -13.43 11.67
C GLU A 64 0.84 -12.75 10.65
N VAL A 65 2.16 -12.86 10.81
CA VAL A 65 3.14 -12.24 9.89
C VAL A 65 3.03 -12.86 8.50
N LYS A 66 2.93 -14.19 8.41
CA LYS A 66 2.72 -14.89 7.13
C LYS A 66 1.45 -14.43 6.43
N THR A 67 0.39 -14.26 7.21
CA THR A 67 -0.91 -13.81 6.69
C THR A 67 -0.81 -12.37 6.18
N ALA A 68 -0.17 -11.47 6.93
CA ALA A 68 0.01 -10.08 6.54
C ALA A 68 0.89 -9.93 5.28
N LEU A 69 2.00 -10.66 5.19
CA LEU A 69 2.90 -10.63 4.02
C LEU A 69 2.25 -11.24 2.75
N GLY A 70 1.36 -12.22 2.93
CA GLY A 70 0.66 -12.89 1.83
C GLY A 70 -0.56 -12.14 1.28
N GLN A 71 -1.00 -11.08 1.94
CA GLN A 71 -2.20 -10.31 1.57
C GLN A 71 -1.84 -8.87 1.16
N HIS A 72 -2.85 -8.15 0.66
CA HIS A 72 -2.75 -6.73 0.25
C HIS A 72 -3.33 -5.78 1.32
N ASP A 73 -3.70 -6.30 2.50
CA ASP A 73 -4.31 -5.50 3.56
C ASP A 73 -3.26 -4.72 4.36
N LEU A 74 -3.14 -3.43 4.03
CA LEU A 74 -2.24 -2.48 4.71
C LEU A 74 -2.47 -2.44 6.22
N ARG A 75 -3.71 -2.67 6.69
CA ARG A 75 -4.04 -2.64 8.12
C ARG A 75 -3.36 -3.78 8.87
N LYS A 76 -3.24 -4.97 8.25
CA LYS A 76 -2.58 -6.13 8.86
C LYS A 76 -1.07 -5.91 8.97
N LEU A 77 -0.46 -5.36 7.91
CA LEU A 77 0.96 -4.98 7.94
C LEU A 77 1.22 -3.92 9.02
N LEU A 78 0.39 -2.88 9.10
CA LEU A 78 0.49 -1.84 10.14
C LEU A 78 0.28 -2.42 11.56
N LYS A 79 -0.60 -3.42 11.72
CA LYS A 79 -0.77 -4.14 12.99
C LYS A 79 0.51 -4.87 13.40
N CYS A 80 1.15 -5.61 12.47
CA CYS A 80 2.43 -6.26 12.73
C CYS A 80 3.52 -5.27 13.17
N LEU A 81 3.51 -4.06 12.59
CA LEU A 81 4.44 -2.97 12.92
C LEU A 81 4.06 -2.16 14.18
N LYS A 82 3.04 -2.59 14.94
CA LYS A 82 2.52 -1.88 16.12
C LYS A 82 2.08 -0.44 15.83
N LYS A 83 1.60 -0.19 14.60
CA LYS A 83 1.10 1.11 14.09
C LYS A 83 -0.41 1.09 13.80
N ALA A 84 -1.12 0.08 14.29
CA ALA A 84 -2.57 0.01 14.17
C ALA A 84 -3.23 1.26 14.79
N GLY A 85 -4.17 1.85 14.06
CA GLY A 85 -4.92 3.03 14.51
C GLY A 85 -4.20 4.38 14.36
N MET A 86 -2.89 4.41 14.07
CA MET A 86 -2.17 5.64 13.77
C MET A 86 -2.62 6.26 12.45
N TYR A 87 -2.89 5.41 11.45
CA TYR A 87 -3.33 5.79 10.13
C TYR A 87 -4.80 5.42 9.94
N LYS A 88 -5.60 6.34 9.41
CA LYS A 88 -7.04 6.17 9.24
C LYS A 88 -7.40 6.13 7.76
N PHE A 89 -7.88 4.97 7.31
CA PHE A 89 -8.39 4.80 5.97
C PHE A 89 -9.88 5.15 5.93
N PRO A 90 -10.30 6.19 5.19
CA PRO A 90 -11.70 6.56 5.10
C PRO A 90 -12.50 5.52 4.31
N ALA A 91 -13.79 5.40 4.62
CA ALA A 91 -14.70 4.60 3.82
C ALA A 91 -14.91 5.25 2.45
N ILE A 92 -14.87 4.45 1.39
CA ILE A 92 -15.10 4.86 0.01
C ILE A 92 -16.14 3.93 -0.58
N LYS A 93 -17.07 4.47 -1.37
CA LYS A 93 -17.95 3.68 -2.23
C LYS A 93 -17.66 3.92 -3.70
N THR A 94 -17.81 2.87 -4.49
CA THR A 94 -17.78 2.96 -5.95
C THR A 94 -19.08 3.56 -6.46
N ARG A 95 -19.10 4.01 -7.71
CA ARG A 95 -20.34 4.42 -8.39
C ARG A 95 -21.42 3.33 -8.42
N CYS A 96 -21.03 2.06 -8.34
CA CYS A 96 -21.96 0.92 -8.30
C CYS A 96 -22.51 0.63 -6.88
N GLY A 97 -22.06 1.37 -5.86
CA GLY A 97 -22.49 1.21 -4.47
C GLY A 97 -21.62 0.27 -3.64
N ASP A 98 -20.61 -0.37 -4.25
CA ASP A 98 -19.70 -1.28 -3.55
C ASP A 98 -18.80 -0.50 -2.60
N SER A 99 -18.53 -1.07 -1.41
CA SER A 99 -17.58 -0.48 -0.47
C SER A 99 -16.16 -0.92 -0.82
N VAL A 100 -15.22 0.02 -0.88
CA VAL A 100 -13.82 -0.26 -1.18
C VAL A 100 -13.09 -0.53 0.12
N HIS A 101 -12.67 -1.78 0.35
CA HIS A 101 -11.83 -2.09 1.50
C HIS A 101 -10.38 -1.62 1.25
N PRO A 102 -9.59 -1.30 2.30
CA PRO A 102 -8.20 -0.86 2.11
C PRO A 102 -7.33 -1.86 1.33
N GLU A 103 -7.63 -3.16 1.44
CA GLU A 103 -6.96 -4.22 0.67
C GLU A 103 -7.33 -4.23 -0.82
N GLU A 104 -8.40 -3.54 -1.21
CA GLU A 104 -8.92 -3.47 -2.58
C GLU A 104 -8.64 -2.10 -3.23
N TYR A 105 -8.09 -1.14 -2.49
CA TYR A 105 -7.81 0.21 -3.00
C TYR A 105 -6.93 0.17 -4.25
N HIS A 106 -5.93 -0.73 -4.28
CA HIS A 106 -5.08 -0.93 -5.46
C HIS A 106 -5.87 -1.46 -6.67
N GLN A 107 -6.93 -2.26 -6.45
CA GLN A 107 -7.79 -2.78 -7.52
C GLN A 107 -8.68 -1.68 -8.09
N MET A 108 -9.25 -0.83 -7.22
CA MET A 108 -10.00 0.35 -7.65
C MET A 108 -9.15 1.21 -8.61
N CYS A 109 -7.88 1.43 -8.26
CA CYS A 109 -6.94 2.17 -9.09
C CYS A 109 -6.59 1.43 -10.39
N ARG A 110 -6.26 0.13 -10.30
CA ARG A 110 -5.84 -0.71 -11.43
C ARG A 110 -6.92 -0.84 -12.50
N TYR A 111 -8.16 -0.99 -12.08
CA TYR A 111 -9.30 -1.18 -12.97
C TYR A 111 -10.04 0.12 -13.30
N CYS A 112 -9.49 1.27 -12.88
CA CYS A 112 -10.10 2.58 -13.08
C CYS A 112 -11.56 2.65 -12.61
N ILE A 113 -11.87 1.97 -11.50
CA ILE A 113 -13.22 1.95 -10.93
C ILE A 113 -13.50 3.33 -10.34
N PRO A 114 -14.51 4.07 -10.83
CA PRO A 114 -14.77 5.41 -10.35
C PRO A 114 -15.39 5.35 -8.94
N PRO A 115 -14.92 6.18 -8.00
CA PRO A 115 -15.66 6.40 -6.76
C PRO A 115 -16.97 7.11 -7.08
N ASP A 116 -17.94 6.99 -6.19
CA ASP A 116 -19.08 7.90 -6.14
C ASP A 116 -18.57 9.32 -5.85
N GLU A 117 -19.19 10.33 -6.50
CA GLU A 117 -18.78 11.73 -6.43
C GLU A 117 -18.68 12.26 -5.00
N GLN A 118 -19.58 11.82 -4.11
CA GLN A 118 -19.57 12.24 -2.70
C GLN A 118 -18.33 11.74 -1.94
N TYR A 119 -17.65 10.70 -2.46
CA TYR A 119 -16.46 10.10 -1.87
C TYR A 119 -15.14 10.59 -2.50
N ILE A 120 -15.15 11.54 -3.44
CA ILE A 120 -13.91 12.09 -4.02
C ILE A 120 -12.97 12.63 -2.93
N SER A 121 -13.51 13.34 -1.94
CA SER A 121 -12.71 13.84 -0.80
C SER A 121 -12.15 12.72 0.08
N ALA A 122 -12.85 11.59 0.19
CA ALA A 122 -12.37 10.41 0.92
C ALA A 122 -11.22 9.74 0.17
N VAL A 123 -11.26 9.68 -1.16
CA VAL A 123 -10.14 9.19 -1.99
C VAL A 123 -8.90 10.07 -1.77
N SER A 124 -9.03 11.40 -1.79
CA SER A 124 -7.90 12.30 -1.51
C SER A 124 -7.33 12.12 -0.10
N LYS A 125 -8.17 11.88 0.91
CA LYS A 125 -7.72 11.59 2.28
C LYS A 125 -7.00 10.24 2.37
N PHE A 126 -7.48 9.23 1.63
CA PHE A 126 -6.83 7.93 1.55
C PHE A 126 -5.44 8.08 0.91
N ASP A 127 -5.34 8.82 -0.21
CA ASP A 127 -4.06 9.13 -0.85
C ASP A 127 -3.10 9.80 0.13
N HIS A 128 -3.57 10.81 0.87
CA HIS A 128 -2.76 11.49 1.86
C HIS A 128 -2.25 10.55 2.97
N THR A 129 -3.10 9.64 3.45
CA THR A 129 -2.68 8.62 4.42
C THR A 129 -1.59 7.71 3.85
N LEU A 130 -1.66 7.35 2.57
CA LEU A 130 -0.61 6.58 1.91
C LEU A 130 0.70 7.39 1.79
N GLU A 131 0.62 8.68 1.49
CA GLU A 131 1.78 9.58 1.46
C GLU A 131 2.48 9.66 2.82
N GLU A 132 1.72 9.84 3.91
CA GLU A 132 2.26 9.86 5.29
C GLU A 132 3.00 8.56 5.62
N ILE A 133 2.40 7.41 5.27
CA ILE A 133 3.04 6.10 5.49
C ILE A 133 4.31 5.98 4.64
N ALA A 134 4.27 6.38 3.37
CA ALA A 134 5.42 6.31 2.47
C ALA A 134 6.57 7.19 2.96
N GLN A 135 6.28 8.41 3.45
CA GLN A 135 7.27 9.30 4.03
C GLN A 135 7.91 8.67 5.27
N TRP A 136 7.10 8.14 6.20
CA TRP A 136 7.61 7.45 7.40
C TRP A 136 8.55 6.29 7.05
N ILE A 137 8.20 5.47 6.05
CA ILE A 137 9.07 4.37 5.59
C ILE A 137 10.35 4.93 4.96
N GLY A 138 10.24 6.01 4.17
CA GLY A 138 11.36 6.66 3.49
C GLY A 138 12.42 7.24 4.44
N GLU A 139 12.01 7.75 5.61
CA GLU A 139 12.92 8.23 6.66
C GLU A 139 13.80 7.12 7.25
N GLY A 140 13.37 5.84 7.15
CA GLY A 140 14.06 4.69 7.72
C GLY A 140 14.91 3.84 6.75
N ILE A 141 15.06 4.28 5.49
CA ILE A 141 15.58 3.45 4.36
C ILE A 141 16.84 4.02 3.69
#